data_AF-A0A7S2NQN8-F1
#
_entry.id   AF-A0A7S2NQN8-F1
#
_cell.length_a   1.000
_cell.length_b   1.000
_cell.length_c   1.000
_cell.angle_alpha   90.00
_cell.angle_beta   90.00
_cell.angle_gamma   90.00
#
_symmetry.space_group_name_H-M   'P 1'
#
loop_
_entity.id
_entity.type
_entity.pdbx_description
1 polymer ?
#
loop_
_entity_poly.entity_id
_entity_poly.type
_entity_poly.pdbx_seq_one_letter_code
_entity_poly.pdbx_strand_id
1 'polypeptide(L)'
;ASEEMAPFWSALAGSSQERLHLTFNACKRRLDMGSLMLALPRTKLSDLALNFYATSTSDADLQVLAEGLPQGLQTLILDFGACEGITSLAGLGAGISRLTDLRSCELYFGNARNLSRLSSLAWGLAPCPTLQRLHLSFDRACGVKSLTGVL
;
A
#
# COMPACT_ATOMS: atom_id res chain seq x y z
N ALA A 1 -11.80 16.25 7.61
CA ALA A 1 -11.05 15.44 6.62
C ALA A 1 -9.75 16.15 6.27
N SER A 2 -9.80 16.71 5.07
CA SER A 2 -8.66 17.23 4.32
C SER A 2 -8.11 18.55 4.85
N GLU A 3 -8.95 19.49 5.29
CA GLU A 3 -8.46 20.83 5.68
C GLU A 3 -7.59 20.86 6.95
N GLU A 4 -7.97 20.10 7.99
CA GLU A 4 -7.23 20.09 9.28
C GLU A 4 -5.80 19.55 9.13
N MET A 5 -5.58 18.64 8.18
CA MET A 5 -4.27 18.02 7.95
C MET A 5 -3.48 18.68 6.82
N ALA A 6 -4.05 19.66 6.11
CA ALA A 6 -3.39 20.32 5.00
C ALA A 6 -2.00 20.91 5.37
N PRO A 7 -1.79 21.54 6.54
CA PRO A 7 -0.46 22.01 6.93
C PRO A 7 0.54 20.86 7.10
N PHE A 8 0.09 19.74 7.66
CA PHE A 8 0.92 18.55 7.83
C PHE A 8 1.31 17.94 6.47
N TRP A 9 0.35 17.81 5.55
CA TRP A 9 0.61 17.30 4.20
C TRP A 9 1.59 18.19 3.42
N SER A 10 1.44 19.52 3.53
CA SER A 10 2.37 20.47 2.92
C SER A 10 3.79 20.35 3.49
N ALA A 11 3.91 20.26 4.82
CA ALA A 11 5.20 20.08 5.48
C ALA A 11 5.88 18.75 5.10
N LEU A 12 5.09 17.67 4.99
CA LEU A 12 5.58 16.37 4.57
C LEU A 12 6.08 16.39 3.11
N ALA A 13 5.33 17.03 2.20
CA ALA A 13 5.68 17.13 0.78
C ALA A 13 7.03 17.82 0.56
N GLY A 14 7.33 18.85 1.35
CA GLY A 14 8.61 19.57 1.31
C GLY A 14 9.73 18.92 2.11
N SER A 15 9.48 17.79 2.77
CA SER A 15 10.47 17.15 3.64
C SER A 15 11.50 16.32 2.87
N SER A 16 12.63 16.05 3.51
CA SER A 16 13.75 15.26 2.97
C SER A 16 13.81 13.85 3.56
N GLN A 17 12.69 13.34 4.10
CA GLN A 17 12.64 12.05 4.77
C GLN A 17 12.97 10.91 3.80
N GLU A 18 13.90 10.05 4.21
CA GLU A 18 14.21 8.80 3.50
C GLU A 18 13.30 7.67 3.95
N ARG A 19 12.83 7.74 5.20
CA ARG A 19 11.99 6.72 5.81
C ARG A 19 10.76 7.35 6.43
N LEU A 20 9.61 6.82 6.11
CA LEU A 20 8.33 7.31 6.61
C LEU A 20 7.47 6.15 7.07
N HIS A 21 7.00 6.23 8.30
CA HIS A 21 6.00 5.32 8.86
C HIS A 21 4.80 6.15 9.32
N LEU A 22 3.64 5.91 8.70
CA LEU A 22 2.37 6.52 9.08
C LEU A 22 1.36 5.44 9.44
N THR A 23 0.62 5.67 10.52
CA THR A 23 -0.43 4.76 10.98
C THR A 23 -1.78 5.47 11.03
N PHE A 24 -2.78 4.81 10.46
CA PHE A 24 -4.17 5.23 10.40
C PHE A 24 -5.10 4.15 10.98
N ASN A 25 -4.56 3.27 11.82
CA ASN A 25 -5.27 2.13 12.41
C ASN A 25 -6.61 2.56 13.03
N ALA A 26 -7.68 1.86 12.65
CA ALA A 26 -9.05 2.07 13.10
C ALA A 26 -9.57 3.50 12.90
N CYS A 27 -8.94 4.28 12.01
CA CYS A 27 -9.41 5.61 11.66
C CYS A 27 -10.74 5.49 10.91
N LYS A 28 -11.84 5.78 11.61
CA LYS A 28 -13.20 5.70 11.07
C LYS A 28 -13.52 6.83 10.09
N ARG A 29 -12.72 7.91 10.10
CA ARG A 29 -12.88 9.02 9.16
C ARG A 29 -12.16 8.63 7.87
N ARG A 30 -12.87 8.69 6.73
CA ARG A 30 -12.27 8.34 5.44
C ARG A 30 -11.03 9.19 5.21
N LEU A 31 -9.89 8.52 5.06
CA LEU A 31 -8.64 9.16 4.69
C LEU A 31 -8.71 9.58 3.23
N ASP A 32 -8.26 10.80 2.94
CA ASP A 32 -8.02 11.23 1.57
C ASP A 32 -6.68 10.65 1.11
N MET A 33 -6.76 9.48 0.46
CA MET A 33 -5.59 8.77 -0.07
C MET A 33 -4.84 9.62 -1.10
N GLY A 34 -5.56 10.41 -1.91
CA GLY A 34 -4.95 11.28 -2.93
C GLY A 34 -4.08 12.35 -2.30
N SER A 35 -4.61 13.04 -1.27
CA SER A 35 -3.84 14.03 -0.50
C SER A 35 -2.62 13.41 0.17
N LEU A 36 -2.75 12.22 0.77
CA LEU A 36 -1.60 11.51 1.36
C LEU A 36 -0.53 11.21 0.30
N MET A 37 -0.93 10.67 -0.85
CA MET A 37 -0.01 10.33 -1.92
C MET A 37 0.70 11.56 -2.48
N LEU A 38 -0.02 12.68 -2.68
CA LEU A 38 0.59 13.94 -3.11
C LEU A 38 1.60 14.48 -2.09
N ALA A 39 1.39 14.19 -0.79
CA ALA A 39 2.25 14.64 0.29
C ALA A 39 3.52 13.81 0.50
N LEU A 40 3.68 12.65 -0.14
CA LEU A 40 4.87 11.82 0.04
C LEU A 40 6.12 12.49 -0.58
N PRO A 41 7.26 12.53 0.14
CA PRO A 41 8.51 13.02 -0.44
C PRO A 41 8.91 12.22 -1.67
N ARG A 42 9.14 12.90 -2.80
CA ARG A 42 9.31 12.23 -4.10
C ARG A 42 10.73 11.83 -4.44
N THR A 43 11.72 12.49 -3.85
CA THR A 43 13.12 12.40 -4.29
C THR A 43 14.01 11.58 -3.37
N LYS A 44 13.72 11.54 -2.06
CA LYS A 44 14.55 10.85 -1.07
C LYS A 44 13.90 9.64 -0.41
N LEU A 45 12.58 9.50 -0.49
CA LEU A 45 11.87 8.45 0.22
C LEU A 45 12.20 7.07 -0.37
N SER A 46 12.90 6.25 0.39
CA SER A 46 13.26 4.87 0.05
C SER A 46 12.48 3.84 0.85
N ASP A 47 11.99 4.19 2.04
CA ASP A 47 11.26 3.27 2.91
C ASP A 47 9.92 3.87 3.31
N LEU A 48 8.85 3.18 2.93
CA LEU A 48 7.48 3.59 3.23
C LEU A 48 6.75 2.47 3.95
N ALA A 49 6.28 2.78 5.16
CA ALA A 49 5.36 1.95 5.92
C ALA A 49 4.03 2.69 6.12
N LEU A 50 2.93 2.12 5.63
CA LEU A 50 1.59 2.66 5.84
C LEU A 50 0.71 1.60 6.49
N ASN A 51 0.13 1.94 7.63
CA ASN A 51 -0.83 1.08 8.32
C ASN A 51 -2.25 1.63 8.16
N PHE A 52 -3.10 0.87 7.48
CA PHE A 52 -4.52 1.13 7.26
C PHE A 52 -5.41 0.09 7.94
N TYR A 53 -4.91 -0.61 8.95
CA TYR A 53 -5.66 -1.66 9.64
C TYR A 53 -7.04 -1.16 10.11
N ALA A 54 -8.09 -1.94 9.85
CA ALA A 54 -9.47 -1.66 10.22
C ALA A 54 -9.99 -0.27 9.75
N THR A 55 -9.56 0.18 8.58
CA THR A 55 -10.09 1.38 7.91
C THR A 55 -11.10 1.03 6.82
N SER A 56 -11.80 2.03 6.28
CA SER A 56 -12.71 1.87 5.14
C SER A 56 -12.01 1.88 3.77
N THR A 57 -10.74 1.47 3.71
CA THR A 57 -9.97 1.34 2.47
C THR A 57 -10.64 0.36 1.50
N SER A 58 -10.74 0.76 0.23
CA SER A 58 -11.34 -0.01 -0.86
C SER A 58 -10.37 -0.27 -2.01
N ASP A 59 -10.79 -1.08 -3.00
CA ASP A 59 -10.02 -1.32 -4.23
C ASP A 59 -9.68 -0.01 -4.98
N ALA A 60 -10.56 0.99 -4.94
CA ALA A 60 -10.31 2.30 -5.55
C ALA A 60 -9.23 3.08 -4.79
N ASP A 61 -9.22 3.00 -3.46
CA ASP A 61 -8.19 3.64 -2.65
C ASP A 61 -6.82 2.94 -2.85
N LEU A 62 -6.80 1.62 -3.07
CA LEU A 62 -5.58 0.91 -3.47
C LEU A 62 -5.04 1.41 -4.81
N GLN A 63 -5.90 1.68 -5.80
CA GLN A 63 -5.47 2.25 -7.07
C GLN A 63 -4.83 3.63 -6.88
N VAL A 64 -5.49 4.52 -6.14
CA VAL A 64 -4.95 5.87 -5.84
C VAL A 64 -3.61 5.77 -5.10
N LEU A 65 -3.52 4.88 -4.12
CA LEU A 65 -2.27 4.62 -3.40
C LEU A 65 -1.17 4.18 -4.36
N ALA A 66 -1.45 3.20 -5.22
CA ALA A 66 -0.45 2.60 -6.10
C ALA A 66 0.06 3.57 -7.18
N GLU A 67 -0.82 4.41 -7.73
CA GLU A 67 -0.46 5.50 -8.65
C GLU A 67 0.47 6.52 -7.97
N GLY A 68 0.22 6.75 -6.69
CA GLY A 68 0.89 7.72 -5.84
C GLY A 68 2.23 7.31 -5.24
N LEU A 69 2.64 6.04 -5.32
CA LEU A 69 3.90 5.57 -4.73
C LEU A 69 5.14 6.21 -5.42
N PRO A 70 6.13 6.71 -4.65
CA PRO A 70 7.40 7.16 -5.22
C PRO A 70 8.17 6.02 -5.89
N GLN A 71 8.74 6.25 -7.08
CA GLN A 71 9.40 5.20 -7.87
C GLN A 71 10.70 4.67 -7.26
N GLY A 72 11.41 5.50 -6.49
CA GLY A 72 12.68 5.13 -5.83
C GLY A 72 12.54 4.33 -4.54
N LEU A 73 11.34 3.83 -4.23
CA LEU A 73 11.12 3.00 -3.04
C LEU A 73 11.90 1.69 -3.12
N GLN A 74 12.64 1.40 -2.06
CA GLN A 74 13.35 0.16 -1.84
C GLN A 74 12.62 -0.76 -0.85
N THR A 75 11.87 -0.17 0.08
CA THR A 75 11.06 -0.89 1.06
C THR A 75 9.63 -0.37 1.03
N LEU A 76 8.68 -1.27 0.83
CA LEU A 76 7.25 -0.99 0.92
C LEU A 76 6.59 -1.94 1.93
N ILE A 77 5.98 -1.37 2.96
CA ILE A 77 5.24 -2.09 3.98
C ILE A 77 3.82 -1.52 4.01
N LEU A 78 2.82 -2.35 3.70
CA LEU A 78 1.42 -1.94 3.71
C LEU A 78 0.60 -2.92 4.55
N ASP A 79 -0.14 -2.37 5.52
CA ASP A 79 -1.09 -3.13 6.32
C ASP A 79 -2.52 -2.72 5.99
N PHE A 80 -3.28 -3.65 5.43
CA PHE A 80 -4.70 -3.53 5.11
C PHE A 80 -5.53 -4.57 5.86
N GLY A 81 -5.06 -5.02 7.03
CA GLY A 81 -5.81 -5.96 7.84
C GLY A 81 -7.18 -5.41 8.22
N ALA A 82 -8.21 -6.25 8.25
CA ALA A 82 -9.60 -5.90 8.53
C ALA A 82 -10.20 -4.79 7.61
N CYS A 83 -9.59 -4.51 6.46
CA CYS A 83 -10.17 -3.66 5.42
C CYS A 83 -11.16 -4.48 4.57
N GLU A 84 -12.44 -4.46 4.93
CA GLU A 84 -13.48 -5.24 4.25
C GLU A 84 -13.82 -4.72 2.84
N GLY A 85 -13.44 -3.47 2.51
CA GLY A 85 -13.66 -2.87 1.20
C GLY A 85 -12.68 -3.33 0.12
N ILE A 86 -11.64 -4.08 0.49
CA ILE A 86 -10.66 -4.62 -0.45
C ILE A 86 -11.10 -6.01 -0.89
N THR A 87 -11.32 -6.16 -2.19
CA THR A 87 -11.71 -7.43 -2.83
C THR A 87 -10.67 -7.92 -3.83
N SER A 88 -9.83 -7.00 -4.34
CA SER A 88 -8.87 -7.21 -5.41
C SER A 88 -7.59 -6.44 -5.20
N LEU A 89 -6.45 -7.05 -5.56
CA LEU A 89 -5.14 -6.37 -5.53
C LEU A 89 -4.73 -5.78 -6.88
N ALA A 90 -5.64 -5.67 -7.85
CA ALA A 90 -5.31 -5.20 -9.19
C ALA A 90 -4.67 -3.81 -9.24
N GLY A 91 -5.26 -2.82 -8.55
CA GLY A 91 -4.71 -1.47 -8.48
C GLY A 91 -3.32 -1.45 -7.84
N LEU A 92 -3.16 -2.17 -6.72
CA LEU A 92 -1.89 -2.26 -6.01
C LEU A 92 -0.80 -2.92 -6.87
N GLY A 93 -1.11 -4.05 -7.51
CA GLY A 93 -0.17 -4.75 -8.40
C GLY A 93 0.31 -3.87 -9.54
N ALA A 94 -0.60 -3.12 -10.18
CA ALA A 94 -0.23 -2.19 -11.25
C ALA A 94 0.77 -1.11 -10.78
N GLY A 95 0.58 -0.52 -9.60
CA GLY A 95 1.54 0.47 -9.09
C GLY A 95 2.86 -0.14 -8.65
N ILE A 96 2.86 -1.33 -8.03
CA ILE A 96 4.09 -2.04 -7.63
C ILE A 96 4.97 -2.34 -8.85
N SER A 97 4.38 -2.64 -10.02
CA SER A 97 5.14 -2.91 -11.26
C SER A 97 6.07 -1.78 -11.70
N ARG A 98 5.86 -0.56 -11.18
CA ARG A 98 6.67 0.63 -11.48
C ARG A 98 7.82 0.85 -10.48
N LEU A 99 7.89 0.06 -9.41
CA LEU A 99 8.89 0.16 -8.35
C LEU A 99 10.08 -0.74 -8.68
N THR A 100 10.89 -0.34 -9.65
CA THR A 100 12.00 -1.14 -10.18
C THR A 100 13.14 -1.33 -9.17
N ASP A 101 13.23 -0.44 -8.19
CA ASP A 101 14.26 -0.46 -7.13
C ASP A 101 13.79 -1.19 -5.86
N LEU A 102 12.58 -1.76 -5.87
CA LEU A 102 11.97 -2.39 -4.71
C LEU A 102 12.69 -3.68 -4.32
N ARG A 103 13.27 -3.68 -3.12
CA ARG A 103 14.02 -4.81 -2.54
C ARG A 103 13.22 -5.59 -1.51
N SER A 104 12.30 -4.91 -0.82
CA SER A 104 11.50 -5.47 0.27
C SER A 104 10.05 -5.05 0.10
N CYS A 105 9.15 -6.03 0.02
CA CYS A 105 7.71 -5.81 -0.06
C CYS A 105 7.02 -6.65 1.01
N GLU A 106 6.30 -5.99 1.92
CA GLU A 106 5.55 -6.63 2.98
C GLU A 106 4.10 -6.17 2.94
N LEU A 107 3.18 -7.11 2.68
CA LEU A 107 1.76 -6.82 2.55
C LEU A 107 0.97 -7.66 3.56
N TYR A 108 0.19 -6.99 4.40
CA TYR A 108 -0.62 -7.61 5.43
C TYR A 108 -2.10 -7.43 5.09
N PHE A 109 -2.83 -8.53 5.00
CA PHE A 109 -4.28 -8.58 4.69
C PHE A 109 -5.05 -9.39 5.74
N GLY A 110 -4.56 -9.39 6.98
CA GLY A 110 -5.15 -10.19 8.05
C GLY A 110 -6.62 -9.81 8.29
N ASN A 111 -7.54 -10.77 8.37
CA ASN A 111 -9.00 -10.54 8.47
C ASN A 111 -9.62 -9.77 7.28
N ALA A 112 -8.95 -9.63 6.12
CA ALA A 112 -9.57 -9.09 4.91
C ALA A 112 -10.49 -10.15 4.26
N ARG A 113 -11.69 -10.32 4.82
CA ARG A 113 -12.60 -11.44 4.49
C ARG A 113 -13.08 -11.46 3.05
N ASN A 114 -13.16 -10.29 2.40
CA ASN A 114 -13.65 -10.14 1.04
C ASN A 114 -12.54 -10.22 -0.02
N LEU A 115 -11.27 -10.21 0.40
CA LEU A 115 -10.15 -10.33 -0.52
C LEU A 115 -10.12 -11.72 -1.14
N SER A 116 -10.23 -11.79 -2.46
CA SER A 116 -10.27 -13.07 -3.19
C SER A 116 -9.49 -13.07 -4.51
N ARG A 117 -9.19 -11.88 -5.08
CA ARG A 117 -8.49 -11.74 -6.36
C ARG A 117 -7.05 -11.28 -6.15
N LEU A 118 -6.12 -12.23 -6.20
CA LEU A 118 -4.70 -11.98 -5.92
C LEU A 118 -3.78 -12.01 -7.15
N SER A 119 -4.19 -12.61 -8.26
CA SER A 119 -3.31 -12.88 -9.41
C SER A 119 -2.64 -11.63 -9.97
N SER A 120 -3.31 -10.48 -9.91
CA SER A 120 -2.74 -9.20 -10.35
C SER A 120 -1.53 -8.74 -9.53
N LEU A 121 -1.39 -9.19 -8.28
CA LEU A 121 -0.22 -8.88 -7.47
C LEU A 121 1.05 -9.52 -8.06
N ALA A 122 0.96 -10.74 -8.59
CA ALA A 122 2.11 -11.41 -9.20
C ALA A 122 2.58 -10.71 -10.47
N TRP A 123 1.62 -10.31 -11.32
CA TRP A 123 1.92 -9.47 -12.49
C TRP A 123 2.57 -8.15 -12.08
N GLY A 124 2.19 -7.62 -10.92
CA GLY A 124 2.79 -6.43 -10.34
C GLY A 124 4.22 -6.62 -9.84
N LEU A 125 4.53 -7.79 -9.25
CA LEU A 125 5.84 -8.08 -8.68
C LEU A 125 6.84 -8.63 -9.71
N ALA A 126 6.36 -9.24 -10.80
CA ALA A 126 7.21 -9.80 -11.86
C ALA A 126 8.24 -8.80 -12.44
N PRO A 127 7.92 -7.50 -12.62
CA PRO A 127 8.87 -6.49 -13.08
C PRO A 127 9.81 -5.92 -12.02
N CYS A 128 9.84 -6.45 -10.79
CA CYS A 128 10.74 -6.01 -9.72
C CYS A 128 11.98 -6.94 -9.64
N PRO A 129 13.00 -6.80 -10.51
CA PRO A 129 14.15 -7.71 -10.57
C PRO A 129 15.04 -7.63 -9.33
N THR A 130 14.90 -6.57 -8.54
CA THR A 130 15.68 -6.31 -7.32
C THR A 130 15.02 -6.84 -6.06
N LEU A 131 13.82 -7.43 -6.16
CA LEU A 131 13.05 -7.90 -5.01
C LEU A 131 13.75 -9.10 -4.34
N GLN A 132 14.18 -8.89 -3.10
CA GLN A 132 14.91 -9.89 -2.30
C GLN A 132 14.05 -10.46 -1.18
N ARG A 133 13.08 -9.67 -0.70
CA ARG A 133 12.17 -10.07 0.39
C ARG A 133 10.74 -9.79 0.00
N LEU A 134 9.94 -10.85 0.03
CA LEU A 134 8.49 -10.78 -0.12
C LEU A 134 7.84 -11.42 1.11
N HIS A 135 7.07 -10.63 1.84
CA HIS A 135 6.22 -11.12 2.92
C HIS A 135 4.76 -10.85 2.57
N LEU A 136 3.95 -11.90 2.54
CA LEU A 136 2.51 -11.81 2.33
C LEU A 136 1.80 -12.49 3.50
N SER A 137 0.97 -11.74 4.22
CA SER A 137 0.17 -12.27 5.32
C SER A 137 -1.32 -12.22 4.98
N PHE A 138 -1.97 -13.37 5.01
CA PHE A 138 -3.40 -13.55 4.77
C PHE A 138 -4.11 -14.15 5.98
N ASP A 139 -3.59 -13.92 7.19
CA ASP A 139 -4.14 -14.51 8.42
C ASP A 139 -5.66 -14.24 8.52
N ARG A 140 -6.48 -15.30 8.62
CA ARG A 140 -7.95 -15.21 8.68
C ARG A 140 -8.61 -14.46 7.50
N ALA A 141 -7.94 -14.33 6.35
CA ALA A 141 -8.53 -13.82 5.11
C ALA A 141 -9.29 -14.95 4.39
N CYS A 142 -10.48 -15.29 4.89
CA CYS A 142 -11.26 -16.45 4.41
C CYS A 142 -11.69 -16.39 2.93
N GLY A 143 -11.64 -15.22 2.29
CA GLY A 143 -11.89 -15.05 0.86
C GLY A 143 -10.74 -15.58 -0.03
N VAL A 144 -9.52 -15.65 0.52
CA VAL A 144 -8.34 -16.18 -0.17
C VAL A 144 -8.39 -17.70 -0.10
N LYS A 145 -8.89 -18.33 -1.17
CA LYS A 145 -8.98 -19.80 -1.27
C LYS A 145 -7.76 -20.43 -1.93
N SER A 146 -6.98 -19.64 -2.67
CA SER A 146 -5.78 -20.10 -3.35
C SER A 146 -4.80 -18.95 -3.55
N LEU A 147 -3.51 -19.29 -3.56
CA LEU A 147 -2.41 -18.41 -3.96
C LEU A 147 -1.96 -18.67 -5.40
N THR A 148 -2.71 -19.47 -6.17
CA THR A 148 -2.39 -19.74 -7.58
C THR A 148 -2.24 -18.45 -8.36
N GLY A 149 -1.10 -18.29 -9.02
CA GLY A 149 -0.78 -17.10 -9.78
C GLY A 149 -0.33 -15.92 -8.92
N VAL A 150 0.07 -16.15 -7.66
CA VAL A 150 0.87 -15.25 -6.80
C VAL A 150 2.29 -15.78 -6.61
N LEU A 151 2.41 -17.10 -6.50
CA LEU A 151 3.66 -17.87 -6.40
C LEU A 151 3.77 -18.85 -7.57
#